data_AF-A0A2W6WAQ0-F1
#
_entry.id   AF-A0A2W6WAQ0-F1
#
_cell.length_a   1.000
_cell.length_b   1.000
_cell.length_c   1.000
_cell.angle_alpha   90.00
_cell.angle_beta   90.00
_cell.angle_gamma   90.00
#
_symmetry.space_group_name_H-M   'P 1'
#
loop_
_entity.id
_entity.type
_entity.pdbx_description
1 polymer ?
#
loop_
_entity_poly.entity_id
_entity_poly.type
_entity_poly.pdbx_seq_one_letter_code
_entity_poly.pdbx_strand_id
1 'polypeptide(L)' 'MAGLTDSAPNAQLPDRSDWNSHAAHPEELTADYEFRLGDLVEFRARARCTPAGLIALGIAGALVVLAVGRLRR' A
#
# COMPACT_ATOMS: atom_id res chain seq x y z
N MET A 1 27.88 25.21 -52.42
CA MET A 1 28.62 25.77 -51.26
C MET A 1 27.85 25.37 -50.01
N ALA A 2 28.49 24.56 -49.17
CA ALA A 2 28.03 24.17 -47.85
C ALA A 2 28.14 25.34 -46.86
N GLY A 3 27.33 25.35 -45.80
CA GLY A 3 27.51 26.25 -44.66
C GLY A 3 26.19 26.54 -43.93
N LEU A 4 25.71 25.61 -43.10
CA LEU A 4 25.86 25.69 -41.64
C LEU A 4 24.75 26.54 -40.98
N THR A 5 23.51 26.04 -41.00
CA THR A 5 22.45 26.52 -40.11
C THR A 5 22.68 25.95 -38.72
N ASP A 6 23.05 26.85 -37.82
CA ASP A 6 22.58 26.93 -36.44
C ASP A 6 22.51 25.61 -35.65
N SER A 7 23.63 25.27 -35.02
CA SER A 7 23.69 24.26 -33.97
C SER A 7 22.86 24.73 -32.78
N ALA A 8 21.59 24.34 -32.74
CA ALA A 8 20.72 24.54 -31.59
C ALA A 8 21.44 24.03 -30.31
N PRO A 9 21.40 24.77 -29.19
CA PRO A 9 21.95 24.31 -27.93
C PRO A 9 21.23 23.01 -27.58
N ASN A 10 22.02 21.95 -27.51
CA ASN A 10 21.73 20.62 -27.00
C ASN A 10 20.77 20.73 -25.81
N ALA A 11 19.47 20.69 -26.13
CA ALA A 11 18.39 20.72 -25.18
C ALA A 11 18.64 19.55 -24.24
N GLN A 12 19.02 19.88 -23.02
CA GLN A 12 19.23 18.94 -21.95
C GLN A 12 17.92 18.15 -21.84
N LEU A 13 17.91 16.91 -22.34
CA LEU A 13 16.73 16.06 -22.23
C LEU A 13 16.41 15.96 -20.74
N PRO A 14 15.14 16.09 -20.33
CA PRO A 14 14.77 15.93 -18.93
C PRO A 14 15.33 14.61 -18.41
N ASP A 15 16.03 14.69 -17.28
CA ASP A 15 16.65 13.54 -16.62
C ASP A 15 15.57 12.50 -16.33
N ARG A 16 15.59 11.40 -17.09
CA ARG A 16 14.63 10.29 -16.97
C ARG A 16 14.76 9.49 -15.66
N SER A 17 15.58 9.92 -14.72
CA SER A 17 15.72 9.26 -13.41
C SER A 17 14.49 9.47 -12.50
N ASP A 18 13.61 10.43 -12.83
CA ASP A 18 12.40 10.77 -12.10
C ASP A 18 11.21 9.82 -12.34
N TRP A 19 11.13 9.17 -13.51
CA TRP A 19 10.03 8.25 -13.86
C TRP A 19 9.91 7.03 -12.94
N ASN A 20 11.00 6.64 -12.29
CA ASN A 20 11.04 5.44 -11.46
C ASN A 20 10.75 5.72 -9.96
N SER A 21 10.45 6.98 -9.61
CA SER A 21 10.26 7.40 -8.21
C SER A 21 8.80 7.38 -7.75
N HIS A 22 7.85 7.14 -8.66
CA HIS A 22 6.41 7.24 -8.37
C HIS A 22 5.58 6.14 -9.01
N ALA A 23 5.74 4.90 -8.55
CA ALA A 23 4.65 3.93 -8.47
C ALA A 23 5.14 2.74 -7.66
N ALA A 24 4.74 2.65 -6.39
CA ALA A 24 4.76 1.37 -5.69
C ALA A 24 4.00 0.38 -6.58
N HIS A 25 4.68 -0.68 -7.02
CA HIS A 25 4.05 -1.63 -7.93
C HIS A 25 2.81 -2.25 -7.25
N PRO A 26 1.70 -2.48 -7.97
CA PRO A 26 0.43 -2.93 -7.39
C PRO A 26 0.51 -4.28 -6.67
N GLU A 27 1.54 -5.08 -6.94
CA GLU A 27 1.87 -6.30 -6.18
C GLU A 27 2.38 -6.04 -4.74
N GLU A 28 2.75 -4.80 -4.41
CA GLU A 28 3.28 -4.39 -3.11
C GLU A 28 2.26 -3.64 -2.24
N LEU A 29 0.98 -4.06 -2.27
CA LEU A 29 -0.05 -3.58 -1.34
C LEU A 29 0.30 -3.98 0.10
N THR A 30 1.09 -3.11 0.75
CA THR A 30 1.44 -3.19 2.15
C THR A 30 0.38 -2.43 2.93
N ALA A 31 -0.32 -3.12 3.82
CA ALA A 31 -1.28 -2.49 4.71
C ALA A 31 -0.62 -2.29 6.08
N ASP A 32 -0.59 -1.03 6.52
CA ASP A 32 -0.24 -0.65 7.88
C ASP A 32 -1.52 -0.63 8.71
N TYR A 33 -1.59 -1.49 9.72
CA TYR A 33 -2.70 -1.59 10.65
C TYR A 33 -2.32 -0.97 11.98
N GLU A 34 -3.16 -0.08 12.46
CA GLU A 34 -3.12 0.44 13.81
C GLU A 34 -4.45 0.09 14.49
N PHE A 35 -4.38 -0.71 15.54
CA PHE A 35 -5.52 -1.09 16.34
C PHE A 35 -5.28 -0.65 17.78
N ARG A 36 -6.16 0.21 18.29
CA ARG A 36 -6.11 0.71 19.67
C ARG A 36 -7.29 0.15 20.44
N LEU A 37 -7.02 -0.59 21.51
CA LEU A 37 -8.02 -1.10 22.43
C LEU A 37 -7.95 -0.31 23.74
N GLY A 38 -8.76 0.75 23.82
CA GLY A 38 -8.77 1.70 24.93
C GLY A 38 -7.41 2.39 25.11
N ASP A 39 -7.08 2.76 26.35
CA ASP A 39 -5.78 3.36 26.70
C ASP A 39 -4.69 2.31 27.02
N LEU A 40 -5.01 1.01 26.99
CA LEU A 40 -4.11 -0.04 27.45
C LEU A 40 -3.31 -0.74 26.35
N VAL A 41 -3.83 -0.86 25.13
CA VAL A 41 -3.19 -1.68 24.10
C VAL A 41 -3.20 -0.98 22.75
N GLU A 42 -2.00 -0.70 22.25
CA GLU A 42 -1.74 -0.28 20.88
C GLU A 42 -1.11 -1.45 20.12
N PHE A 43 -1.78 -1.90 19.07
CA PHE A 43 -1.31 -2.94 18.18
C PHE A 43 -1.03 -2.34 16.81
N ARG A 44 0.27 -2.26 16.48
CA ARG A 44 0.73 -1.83 15.17
C ARG A 44 1.25 -3.05 14.41
N ALA A 45 0.59 -3.40 13.32
CA ALA A 45 1.01 -4.49 12.46
C ALA A 45 1.18 -4.01 11.03
N ARG A 46 2.28 -4.40 10.41
CA ARG A 46 2.55 -4.15 9.00
C ARG A 46 2.59 -5.47 8.29
N ALA A 47 1.60 -5.72 7.44
CA ALA A 47 1.49 -6.99 6.73
C ALA A 47 1.02 -6.76 5.29
N ARG A 48 1.48 -7.65 4.40
CA ARG A 48 0.93 -7.76 3.06
C ARG A 48 -0.41 -8.47 3.17
N CYS A 49 -1.49 -7.73 3.00
CA CYS A 49 -2.85 -8.26 3.16
C CYS A 49 -3.66 -7.97 1.91
N THR A 50 -4.43 -8.96 1.48
CA THR A 50 -5.42 -8.74 0.43
C THR A 50 -6.69 -8.12 1.03
N PRO A 51 -7.40 -7.23 0.31
CA PRO A 51 -8.67 -6.66 0.78
C PRO A 51 -9.71 -7.74 1.13
N ALA A 52 -9.72 -8.84 0.36
CA ALA A 52 -10.57 -9.99 0.63
C ALA A 52 -10.23 -10.67 1.97
N GLY A 53 -8.93 -10.79 2.30
CA GLY A 53 -8.47 -11.37 3.56
C GLY A 53 -8.92 -10.58 4.79
N LEU A 54 -8.98 -9.25 4.69
CA LEU A 54 -9.49 -8.40 5.78
C LEU A 54 -10.97 -8.62 6.05
N ILE A 55 -11.78 -8.66 4.99
CA ILE A 55 -13.23 -8.88 5.12
C ILE A 55 -13.47 -10.29 5.71
N ALA A 56 -12.75 -11.29 5.20
CA ALA A 56 -12.84 -12.65 5.71
C ALA A 56 -12.45 -12.75 7.20
N LEU A 57 -11.38 -12.06 7.62
CA LEU A 57 -10.94 -12.01 9.01
C LEU A 57 -12.02 -11.40 9.92
N GLY A 58 -12.66 -10.30 9.50
CA GLY A 58 -13.74 -9.66 10.25
C GLY A 58 -14.96 -10.58 10.42
N ILE A 59 -15.39 -11.24 9.34
CA ILE A 59 -16.51 -12.19 9.37
C ILE A 59 -16.18 -13.38 10.27
N ALA A 60 -15.00 -13.98 10.09
CA ALA A 60 -14.55 -15.11 10.90
C ALA A 60 -14.50 -14.73 12.39
N GLY A 61 -13.94 -13.56 12.73
CA GLY A 61 -13.91 -13.05 14.09
C GLY A 61 -15.31 -12.88 14.69
N ALA A 62 -16.24 -12.28 13.94
CA ALA A 62 -17.63 -12.12 14.40
C ALA A 62 -18.33 -13.46 14.65
N LEU A 63 -18.15 -14.45 13.77
CA LEU A 63 -18.71 -15.79 13.94
C LEU A 63 -18.13 -16.51 15.15
N VAL A 64 -16.82 -16.39 15.39
CA VAL A 64 -16.17 -16.96 16.58
C VAL A 64 -16.73 -16.34 17.85
N VAL A 65 -16.83 -15.01 17.92
CA VAL A 65 -17.42 -14.31 19.08
C VAL A 65 -18.87 -14.74 19.31
N LEU A 66 -19.67 -14.83 18.24
CA LEU A 66 -21.05 -15.29 18.32
C LEU A 66 -21.15 -16.74 18.82
N ALA A 67 -20.32 -17.64 18.28
CA ALA A 67 -20.29 -19.05 18.67
C ALA A 67 -19.89 -19.22 20.14
N VAL A 68 -18.85 -18.50 20.59
CA VAL A 68 -18.44 -18.50 22.00
C VAL A 68 -19.55 -17.94 22.89
N GLY A 69 -20.19 -16.83 22.49
CA GLY A 69 -21.31 -16.25 23.23
C GLY A 69 -22.54 -17.16 23.29
N ARG A 70 -22.75 -18.00 22.26
CA ARG A 70 -23.80 -19.02 22.23
C ARG A 70 -23.45 -20.22 23.09
N LEU A 71 -22.19 -20.68 23.07
CA LEU A 71 -21.71 -21.81 23.87
C LEU A 71 -21.72 -21.49 25.36
N ARG A 72 -21.49 -20.24 25.74
CA ARG A 72 -21.52 -19.79 27.15
C ARG A 72 -22.93 -19.52 27.70
N ARG A 73 -23.98 -19.62 26.87
CA ARG A 73 -25.39 -19.44 27.26
C ARG A 73 -26.14 -20.77 27.25
#